data_AF-A0AAV7ZA49-F1
#
_entry.id   AF-A0AAV7ZA49-F1
#
_cell.length_a   1.000
_cell.length_b   1.000
_cell.length_c   1.000
_cell.angle_alpha   90.00
_cell.angle_beta   90.00
_cell.angle_gamma   90.00
#
_symmetry.space_group_name_H-M   'P 1'
#
loop_
_entity.id
_entity.type
_entity.pdbx_description
1 polymer ?
#
loop_
_entity_poly.entity_id
_entity_poly.type
_entity_poly.pdbx_seq_one_letter_code
_entity_poly.pdbx_strand_id
1 'polypeptide(L)'
;MALVMGICGLALVFKKFALLFDVSKIYSQVIFFLAIGTFVIIAINYLAKCIKFKQAVVTEFNHPVAINFFPTFSISLLLFSLVLVTDHKTIATVLMAIGAVGQIPLTMFTLRKWLMLPFKREIFNATTMIPIVSLSLVSAPMGKLGYVEGAWLFFVFGMFFYFLIMVALFVRMLWAETLPKPLLSSLFIIMAPPAIGLVSYQGFKNEWTDI
;
A
#
# COMPACT_ATOMS: atom_id res chain seq x y z
N MET A 1 -8.87 -4.23 -6.41
CA MET A 1 -7.89 -3.14 -6.20
C MET A 1 -6.44 -3.62 -6.16
N ALA A 2 -6.12 -4.83 -5.67
CA ALA A 2 -4.74 -5.35 -5.68
C ALA A 2 -4.04 -5.33 -7.06
N LEU A 3 -4.80 -5.58 -8.14
CA LEU A 3 -4.32 -5.45 -9.52
C LEU A 3 -3.74 -4.05 -9.82
N VAL A 4 -4.41 -2.98 -9.37
CA VAL A 4 -3.96 -1.60 -9.58
C VAL A 4 -2.60 -1.36 -8.93
N MET A 5 -2.40 -1.84 -7.71
CA MET A 5 -1.13 -1.70 -7.00
C MET A 5 0.01 -2.39 -7.75
N GLY A 6 -0.24 -3.57 -8.31
CA GLY A 6 0.73 -4.30 -9.14
C GLY A 6 1.12 -3.55 -10.42
N ILE A 7 0.12 -3.04 -11.16
CA ILE A 7 0.36 -2.26 -12.39
C ILE A 7 1.11 -0.95 -12.06
N CYS A 8 0.77 -0.28 -10.95
CA CYS A 8 1.51 0.89 -10.47
C CYS A 8 2.97 0.57 -10.12
N GLY A 9 3.22 -0.54 -9.44
CA GLY A 9 4.58 -1.01 -9.14
C GLY A 9 5.39 -1.20 -10.43
N LEU A 10 4.79 -1.80 -11.45
CA LEU A 10 5.41 -1.96 -12.76
C LEU A 10 5.69 -0.60 -13.43
N ALA A 11 4.74 0.33 -13.40
CA ALA A 11 4.93 1.68 -13.93
C ALA A 11 6.11 2.41 -13.27
N LEU A 12 6.28 2.27 -11.95
CA LEU A 12 7.41 2.84 -11.21
C LEU A 12 8.75 2.23 -11.62
N VAL A 13 8.81 0.90 -11.82
CA VAL A 13 10.03 0.22 -12.28
C VAL A 13 10.41 0.71 -13.67
N PHE A 14 9.47 0.75 -14.62
CA PHE A 14 9.74 1.27 -15.96
C PHE A 14 10.11 2.75 -15.95
N LYS A 15 9.55 3.54 -15.02
CA LYS A 15 9.93 4.94 -14.85
C LYS A 15 11.38 5.08 -14.41
N LYS A 16 11.80 4.28 -13.44
CA LYS A 16 13.18 4.29 -12.94
C LYS A 16 14.15 3.72 -13.98
N PHE A 17 13.76 2.69 -14.71
CA PHE A 17 14.52 2.15 -15.83
C PHE A 17 14.76 3.21 -16.92
N ALA A 18 13.71 3.93 -17.32
CA ALA A 18 13.82 5.03 -18.27
C ALA A 18 14.80 6.12 -17.83
N LEU A 19 14.81 6.43 -16.53
CA LEU A 19 15.77 7.40 -15.96
C LEU A 19 17.21 6.89 -15.89
N LEU A 20 17.43 5.58 -15.69
CA LEU A 20 18.78 5.01 -15.55
C LEU A 20 19.46 4.76 -16.90
N PHE A 21 18.69 4.37 -17.91
CA PHE A 21 19.19 4.04 -19.25
C PHE A 21 18.94 5.13 -20.29
N ASP A 22 18.44 6.30 -19.85
CA ASP A 22 18.08 7.44 -20.70
C ASP A 22 17.18 7.07 -21.89
N VAL A 23 16.25 6.13 -21.67
CA VAL A 23 15.28 5.70 -22.66
C VAL A 23 13.93 6.39 -22.47
N SER A 24 13.09 6.37 -23.51
CA SER A 24 11.77 7.00 -23.47
C SER A 24 10.90 6.50 -22.31
N LYS A 25 10.24 7.44 -21.62
CA LYS A 25 9.29 7.18 -20.52
C LYS A 25 7.94 6.63 -20.99
N ILE A 26 7.74 6.45 -22.30
CA ILE A 26 6.44 6.08 -22.89
C ILE A 26 5.86 4.80 -22.31
N TYR A 27 6.68 3.77 -22.07
CA TYR A 27 6.22 2.51 -21.48
C TYR A 27 5.67 2.70 -20.07
N SER A 28 6.37 3.49 -19.24
CA SER A 28 5.90 3.82 -17.90
C SER A 28 4.57 4.57 -17.93
N GLN A 29 4.42 5.53 -18.85
CA GLN A 29 3.19 6.31 -19.00
C GLN A 29 2.01 5.44 -19.44
N VAL A 30 2.20 4.57 -20.44
CA VAL A 30 1.15 3.64 -20.92
C VAL A 30 0.70 2.72 -19.79
N ILE A 31 1.64 2.12 -19.04
CA ILE A 31 1.32 1.25 -17.90
C ILE A 31 0.61 2.04 -16.80
N PHE A 32 1.01 3.29 -16.57
CA PHE A 32 0.36 4.15 -15.59
C PHE A 32 -1.08 4.52 -15.96
N PHE A 33 -1.34 4.87 -17.23
CA PHE A 33 -2.71 5.12 -17.70
C PHE A 33 -3.57 3.86 -17.63
N LEU A 34 -3.01 2.69 -17.89
CA LEU A 34 -3.70 1.41 -17.68
C LEU A 34 -4.06 1.20 -16.20
N ALA A 35 -3.17 1.57 -15.27
CA ALA A 35 -3.44 1.51 -13.84
C ALA A 35 -4.60 2.43 -13.44
N ILE A 36 -4.62 3.66 -13.96
CA ILE A 36 -5.72 4.62 -13.74
C ILE A 36 -7.04 4.09 -14.29
N GLY A 37 -7.05 3.61 -15.53
CA GLY A 37 -8.26 3.05 -16.15
C GLY A 37 -8.81 1.88 -15.35
N THR A 38 -7.94 0.96 -14.95
CA THR A 38 -8.29 -0.19 -14.09
C THR A 38 -8.85 0.26 -12.75
N PHE A 39 -8.24 1.26 -12.12
CA PHE A 39 -8.71 1.82 -10.85
C PHE A 39 -10.10 2.43 -10.98
N VAL A 40 -10.35 3.24 -12.02
CA VAL A 40 -11.66 3.86 -12.27
C VAL A 40 -12.73 2.80 -12.48
N ILE A 41 -12.46 1.76 -13.28
CA ILE A 41 -13.41 0.66 -13.52
C ILE A 41 -13.75 -0.07 -12.21
N ILE A 42 -12.75 -0.40 -11.39
CA ILE A 42 -13.00 -1.09 -10.12
C ILE A 42 -13.71 -0.17 -9.13
N ALA A 43 -13.34 1.11 -9.07
CA ALA A 43 -13.96 2.10 -8.18
C ALA A 43 -15.45 2.30 -8.51
N ILE A 44 -15.81 2.46 -9.79
CA ILE A 44 -17.20 2.61 -10.23
C ILE A 44 -18.02 1.36 -9.87
N ASN A 45 -17.48 0.17 -10.13
CA ASN A 45 -18.16 -1.09 -9.78
C ASN A 45 -18.34 -1.23 -8.26
N TYR A 46 -17.35 -0.83 -7.47
CA TYR A 46 -17.45 -0.87 -6.01
C TYR A 46 -18.45 0.16 -5.47
N LEU A 47 -18.49 1.38 -6.03
CA LEU A 47 -19.50 2.38 -5.69
C LEU A 47 -20.92 1.89 -6.03
N ALA A 48 -21.11 1.27 -7.20
CA ALA A 48 -22.39 0.66 -7.56
C ALA A 48 -22.78 -0.46 -6.58
N LYS A 49 -21.82 -1.27 -6.13
CA LYS A 49 -22.02 -2.29 -5.09
C LYS A 49 -22.43 -1.67 -3.76
N CYS A 50 -21.82 -0.57 -3.34
CA CYS A 50 -22.18 0.15 -2.11
C CYS A 50 -23.61 0.69 -2.13
N ILE A 51 -24.09 1.15 -3.29
CA ILE A 51 -25.46 1.68 -3.42
C ILE A 51 -26.49 0.55 -3.48
N LYS A 52 -26.25 -0.46 -4.35
CA LYS A 52 -27.23 -1.52 -4.64
C LYS A 52 -27.20 -2.69 -3.65
N PHE A 53 -26.05 -3.00 -3.06
CA PHE A 53 -25.82 -4.21 -2.28
C PHE A 53 -25.15 -3.92 -0.93
N LYS A 54 -25.73 -3.00 -0.14
CA LYS A 54 -25.22 -2.59 1.18
C LYS A 54 -24.91 -3.77 2.10
N GLN A 55 -25.78 -4.77 2.14
CA GLN A 55 -25.60 -5.93 3.01
C GLN A 55 -24.37 -6.76 2.64
N ALA A 56 -24.08 -6.92 1.35
CA ALA A 56 -22.88 -7.61 0.88
C ALA A 56 -21.60 -6.84 1.27
N VAL A 57 -21.64 -5.51 1.27
CA VAL A 57 -20.51 -4.67 1.73
C VAL A 57 -20.29 -4.85 3.22
N VAL A 58 -21.34 -4.87 4.05
CA VAL A 58 -21.22 -5.12 5.50
C VAL A 58 -20.65 -6.51 5.78
N THR A 59 -21.07 -7.53 5.03
CA THR A 59 -20.49 -8.88 5.13
C THR A 59 -18.99 -8.87 4.80
N GLU A 60 -18.58 -8.15 3.75
CA GLU A 60 -17.18 -8.01 3.36
C GLU A 60 -16.35 -7.28 4.44
N PHE A 61 -16.90 -6.22 5.03
CA PHE A 61 -16.26 -5.50 6.15
C PHE A 61 -16.07 -6.36 7.39
N ASN A 62 -16.94 -7.35 7.61
CA ASN A 62 -16.85 -8.28 8.73
C ASN A 62 -16.03 -9.52 8.41
N HIS A 63 -15.62 -9.71 7.15
CA HIS A 63 -14.80 -10.84 6.76
C HIS A 63 -13.35 -10.65 7.22
N PRO A 64 -12.77 -11.60 7.98
CA PRO A 64 -11.50 -11.43 8.69
C PRO A 64 -10.29 -11.23 7.77
N VAL A 65 -10.36 -11.71 6.53
CA VAL A 65 -9.29 -11.52 5.53
C VAL A 65 -9.58 -10.36 4.57
N ALA A 66 -10.86 -10.12 4.24
CA ALA A 66 -11.19 -9.13 3.21
C ALA A 66 -11.00 -7.70 3.72
N ILE A 67 -11.20 -7.49 5.03
CA ILE A 67 -10.93 -6.21 5.70
C ILE A 67 -9.52 -5.68 5.41
N ASN A 68 -8.52 -6.56 5.31
CA ASN A 68 -7.14 -6.18 5.05
C ASN A 68 -6.92 -5.54 3.66
N PHE A 69 -7.87 -5.71 2.73
CA PHE A 69 -7.82 -5.14 1.40
C PHE A 69 -8.55 -3.80 1.27
N PHE A 70 -9.32 -3.34 2.26
CA PHE A 70 -9.99 -2.03 2.18
C PHE A 70 -9.02 -0.85 2.03
N PRO A 71 -7.86 -0.82 2.72
CA PRO A 71 -6.86 0.24 2.53
C PRO A 71 -6.29 0.32 1.12
N THR A 72 -6.47 -0.70 0.28
CA THR A 72 -5.89 -0.73 -1.08
C THR A 72 -6.37 0.38 -2.00
N PHE A 73 -7.55 0.96 -1.73
CA PHE A 73 -8.01 2.16 -2.42
C PHE A 73 -7.06 3.34 -2.16
N SER A 74 -6.80 3.61 -0.88
CA SER A 74 -5.92 4.68 -0.43
C SER A 74 -4.47 4.44 -0.86
N ILE A 75 -3.99 3.19 -0.77
CA ILE A 75 -2.67 2.78 -1.27
C ILE A 75 -2.52 3.07 -2.76
N SER A 76 -3.56 2.84 -3.57
CA SER A 76 -3.52 3.13 -5.01
C SER A 76 -3.33 4.63 -5.29
N LEU A 77 -3.99 5.50 -4.51
CA LEU A 77 -3.81 6.96 -4.61
C LEU A 77 -2.39 7.39 -4.24
N LEU A 78 -1.80 6.80 -3.20
CA LEU A 78 -0.41 7.05 -2.81
C LEU A 78 0.59 6.60 -3.88
N LEU A 79 0.34 5.45 -4.51
CA LEU A 79 1.15 4.99 -5.64
C LEU A 79 1.03 5.91 -6.85
N PHE A 80 -0.18 6.43 -7.15
CA PHE A 80 -0.38 7.42 -8.20
C PHE A 80 0.39 8.71 -7.92
N SER A 81 0.33 9.20 -6.68
CA SER A 81 1.14 10.33 -6.24
C SER A 81 2.64 10.08 -6.47
N LEU A 82 3.14 8.91 -6.07
CA LEU A 82 4.53 8.55 -6.20
C LEU A 82 5.00 8.46 -7.66
N VAL A 83 4.14 7.99 -8.57
CA VAL A 83 4.43 8.01 -10.01
C VAL A 83 4.45 9.45 -10.52
N LEU A 84 3.50 10.30 -10.13
CA LEU A 84 3.34 11.65 -10.67
C LEU A 84 4.30 12.69 -10.08
N VAL A 85 4.96 12.39 -8.96
CA VAL A 85 5.75 13.36 -8.18
C VAL A 85 6.80 14.14 -8.97
N THR A 86 7.39 13.54 -10.03
CA THR A 86 8.40 14.23 -10.85
C THR A 86 7.80 15.09 -11.95
N ASP A 87 6.62 14.75 -12.45
CA ASP A 87 6.05 15.34 -13.67
C ASP A 87 4.95 16.36 -13.33
N HIS A 88 4.17 16.10 -12.27
CA HIS A 88 3.03 16.92 -11.85
C HIS A 88 2.95 17.04 -10.32
N LYS A 89 3.83 17.85 -9.73
CA LYS A 89 3.94 18.01 -8.26
C LYS A 89 2.61 18.36 -7.58
N THR A 90 1.84 19.31 -8.11
CA THR A 90 0.55 19.73 -7.52
C THR A 90 -0.45 18.57 -7.44
N ILE A 91 -0.59 17.79 -8.52
CA ILE A 91 -1.48 16.63 -8.55
C ILE A 91 -0.99 15.55 -7.59
N ALA A 92 0.33 15.31 -7.57
CA ALA A 92 0.94 14.37 -6.63
C ALA A 92 0.70 14.76 -5.17
N THR A 93 0.80 16.04 -4.81
CA THR A 93 0.51 16.53 -3.45
C THR A 93 -0.95 16.30 -3.06
N VAL A 94 -1.90 16.60 -3.94
CA VAL A 94 -3.33 16.38 -3.66
C VAL A 94 -3.62 14.89 -3.46
N LEU A 95 -3.12 14.04 -4.35
CA LEU A 95 -3.28 12.59 -4.24
C LEU A 95 -2.61 12.02 -2.99
N MET A 96 -1.43 12.53 -2.64
CA MET A 96 -0.73 12.16 -1.41
C MET A 96 -1.56 12.53 -0.19
N ALA A 97 -2.14 13.73 -0.15
CA ALA A 97 -2.91 14.21 1.00
C ALA A 97 -4.18 13.37 1.19
N ILE A 98 -4.94 13.13 0.12
CA ILE A 98 -6.14 12.29 0.15
C ILE A 98 -5.79 10.86 0.57
N GLY A 99 -4.71 10.29 0.00
CA GLY A 99 -4.22 8.96 0.37
C GLY A 99 -3.78 8.90 1.84
N ALA A 100 -2.97 9.83 2.31
CA ALA A 100 -2.51 9.85 3.70
C ALA A 100 -3.67 9.96 4.70
N VAL A 101 -4.60 10.89 4.46
CA VAL A 101 -5.79 11.10 5.29
C VAL A 101 -6.71 9.89 5.26
N GLY A 102 -6.85 9.22 4.10
CA GLY A 102 -7.62 7.99 3.98
C GLY A 102 -6.95 6.78 4.65
N GLN A 103 -5.62 6.71 4.64
CA GLN A 103 -4.87 5.56 5.15
C GLN A 103 -4.99 5.44 6.67
N ILE A 104 -4.83 6.54 7.41
CA ILE A 104 -4.84 6.56 8.87
C ILE A 104 -6.11 5.90 9.46
N PRO A 105 -7.34 6.34 9.13
CA PRO A 105 -8.55 5.76 9.70
C PRO A 105 -8.76 4.31 9.26
N LEU A 106 -8.38 3.93 8.04
CA LEU A 106 -8.49 2.56 7.55
C LEU A 106 -7.53 1.61 8.30
N THR A 107 -6.31 2.06 8.58
CA THR A 107 -5.35 1.32 9.40
C THR A 107 -5.82 1.22 10.85
N MET A 108 -6.29 2.32 11.45
CA MET A 108 -6.82 2.33 12.82
C MET A 108 -8.05 1.41 12.96
N PHE A 109 -8.95 1.40 11.98
CA PHE A 109 -10.10 0.52 11.98
C PHE A 109 -9.71 -0.95 11.94
N THR A 110 -8.71 -1.29 11.10
CA THR A 110 -8.19 -2.65 11.00
C THR A 110 -7.54 -3.09 12.31
N LEU A 111 -6.68 -2.24 12.90
CA LEU A 111 -6.04 -2.47 14.20
C LEU A 111 -7.07 -2.67 15.31
N ARG A 112 -8.09 -1.82 15.38
CA ARG A 112 -9.17 -1.93 16.37
C ARG A 112 -9.86 -3.29 16.29
N LYS A 113 -10.19 -3.75 15.08
CA LYS A 113 -10.81 -5.08 14.92
C LYS A 113 -9.89 -6.21 15.35
N TRP A 114 -8.58 -6.07 15.16
CA TRP A 114 -7.63 -7.08 15.61
C TRP A 114 -7.51 -7.16 17.12
N LEU A 115 -7.52 -6.02 17.80
CA LEU A 115 -7.38 -5.95 19.25
C LEU A 115 -8.67 -6.31 20.00
N MET A 116 -9.84 -6.07 19.39
CA MET A 116 -11.15 -6.23 20.07
C MET A 116 -11.87 -7.54 19.76
N LEU A 117 -11.49 -8.27 18.71
CA LEU A 117 -12.13 -9.54 18.36
C LEU A 117 -11.21 -10.71 18.73
N PRO A 118 -11.75 -11.86 19.18
CA PRO A 118 -10.95 -13.03 19.48
C PRO A 118 -10.22 -13.46 18.20
N PHE A 119 -8.93 -13.18 18.17
CA PHE A 119 -8.09 -13.37 17.00
C PHE A 119 -7.85 -14.87 16.82
N LYS A 120 -8.72 -15.55 16.06
CA LYS A 120 -8.51 -16.97 15.74
C LYS A 120 -7.18 -17.09 15.00
N ARG A 121 -6.33 -18.02 15.46
CA ARG A 121 -4.99 -18.29 14.90
C ARG A 121 -5.01 -18.48 13.39
N GLU A 122 -6.11 -18.93 12.80
CA GLU A 122 -6.27 -19.13 11.35
C GLU A 122 -6.23 -17.83 10.52
N ILE A 123 -6.51 -16.67 11.12
CA ILE A 123 -6.72 -15.38 10.43
C ILE A 123 -5.42 -14.61 10.14
N PHE A 124 -4.39 -14.77 10.97
CA PHE A 124 -3.13 -14.02 10.86
C PHE A 124 -2.23 -14.48 9.68
N ASN A 125 -2.48 -14.00 8.47
CA ASN A 125 -1.72 -14.35 7.27
C ASN A 125 -1.00 -13.12 6.69
N ALA A 126 -0.24 -13.29 5.60
CA ALA A 126 0.53 -12.20 5.00
C ALA A 126 -0.31 -10.98 4.56
N THR A 127 -1.63 -11.13 4.35
CA THR A 127 -2.50 -9.99 4.05
C THR A 127 -2.61 -8.99 5.20
N THR A 128 -2.33 -9.40 6.45
CA THR A 128 -2.29 -8.48 7.60
C THR A 128 -1.21 -7.42 7.44
N MET A 129 -0.19 -7.64 6.62
CA MET A 129 0.80 -6.60 6.33
C MET A 129 0.18 -5.42 5.55
N ILE A 130 -0.86 -5.64 4.75
CA ILE A 130 -1.40 -4.61 3.84
C ILE A 130 -1.80 -3.32 4.60
N PRO A 131 -2.64 -3.34 5.65
CA PRO A 131 -3.14 -2.10 6.26
C PRO A 131 -2.11 -1.32 7.06
N ILE A 132 -1.21 -2.01 7.77
CA ILE A 132 -0.31 -1.36 8.72
C ILE A 132 1.01 -0.99 8.07
N VAL A 133 1.59 -1.90 7.30
CA VAL A 133 2.86 -1.63 6.62
C VAL A 133 2.70 -0.55 5.56
N SER A 134 1.53 -0.45 4.93
CA SER A 134 1.26 0.63 3.97
C SER A 134 1.32 2.04 4.56
N LEU A 135 1.37 2.22 5.88
CA LEU A 135 1.74 3.53 6.45
C LEU A 135 3.16 3.94 6.03
N SER A 136 4.10 3.00 5.89
CA SER A 136 5.44 3.32 5.36
C SER A 136 5.39 3.77 3.90
N LEU A 137 4.37 3.38 3.12
CA LEU A 137 4.22 3.87 1.75
C LEU A 137 3.89 5.36 1.69
N VAL A 138 3.18 5.90 2.69
CA VAL A 138 2.84 7.33 2.77
C VAL A 138 4.12 8.19 2.75
N SER A 139 5.19 7.69 3.37
CA SER A 139 6.47 8.41 3.45
C SER A 139 7.19 8.57 2.10
N ALA A 140 6.97 7.67 1.12
CA ALA A 140 7.64 7.74 -0.17
C ALA A 140 7.27 9.00 -1.00
N PRO A 141 5.99 9.29 -1.28
CA PRO A 141 5.62 10.54 -1.94
C PRO A 141 5.87 11.77 -1.05
N MET A 142 5.68 11.69 0.27
CA MET A 142 5.97 12.80 1.20
C MET A 142 7.42 13.27 1.12
N GLY A 143 8.38 12.34 1.21
CA GLY A 143 9.81 12.68 1.13
C GLY A 143 10.17 13.33 -0.20
N LYS A 144 9.66 12.79 -1.32
CA LYS A 144 9.91 13.35 -2.66
C LYS A 144 9.23 14.69 -2.91
N LEU A 145 8.18 15.02 -2.16
CA LEU A 145 7.49 16.31 -2.21
C LEU A 145 8.11 17.35 -1.26
N GLY A 146 9.06 16.95 -0.41
CA GLY A 146 9.73 17.84 0.56
C GLY A 146 9.09 17.89 1.94
N TYR A 147 8.10 17.03 2.24
CA TYR A 147 7.50 16.92 3.57
C TYR A 147 8.28 15.91 4.43
N VAL A 148 9.52 16.23 4.77
CA VAL A 148 10.49 15.22 5.27
C VAL A 148 10.19 14.77 6.70
N GLU A 149 9.80 15.66 7.60
CA GLU A 149 9.46 15.29 8.99
C GLU A 149 8.24 14.36 9.01
N GLY A 150 7.25 14.67 8.17
CA GLY A 150 6.09 13.79 7.94
C GLY A 150 6.50 12.45 7.37
N ALA A 151 7.41 12.45 6.37
CA ALA A 151 7.92 11.21 5.79
C ALA A 151 8.61 10.33 6.84
N TRP A 152 9.45 10.88 7.69
CA TRP A 152 10.10 10.14 8.78
C TRP A 152 9.10 9.54 9.76
N LEU A 153 8.09 10.30 10.17
CA LEU A 153 7.04 9.82 11.08
C LEU A 153 6.36 8.57 10.52
N PHE A 154 5.85 8.65 9.29
CA PHE A 154 5.17 7.53 8.63
C PHE A 154 6.11 6.36 8.33
N PHE A 155 7.37 6.65 7.98
CA PHE A 155 8.38 5.64 7.72
C PHE A 155 8.71 4.82 8.96
N VAL A 156 9.08 5.48 10.07
CA VAL A 156 9.45 4.82 11.33
C VAL A 156 8.27 4.00 11.86
N PHE A 157 7.08 4.58 11.86
CA PHE A 157 5.88 3.89 12.33
C PHE A 157 5.59 2.65 11.46
N GLY A 158 5.56 2.80 10.13
CA GLY A 158 5.29 1.69 9.23
C GLY A 158 6.35 0.58 9.29
N MET A 159 7.63 0.93 9.41
CA MET A 159 8.72 -0.05 9.54
C MET A 159 8.73 -0.75 10.89
N PHE A 160 8.44 -0.03 11.98
CA PHE A 160 8.31 -0.62 13.32
C PHE A 160 7.25 -1.73 13.32
N PHE A 161 6.05 -1.43 12.81
CA PHE A 161 5.00 -2.44 12.73
C PHE A 161 5.28 -3.54 11.70
N TYR A 162 5.98 -3.23 10.61
CA TYR A 162 6.43 -4.26 9.69
C TYR A 162 7.26 -5.33 10.41
N PHE A 163 8.28 -4.94 11.17
CA PHE A 163 9.12 -5.90 11.88
C PHE A 163 8.33 -6.71 12.92
N LEU A 164 7.43 -6.06 13.67
CA LEU A 164 6.56 -6.75 14.63
C LEU A 164 5.68 -7.82 13.97
N ILE A 165 4.98 -7.45 12.88
CA ILE A 165 4.09 -8.35 12.15
C ILE A 165 4.90 -9.45 11.45
N MET A 166 6.07 -9.12 10.92
CA MET A 166 6.96 -10.06 10.25
C MET A 166 7.44 -11.15 11.21
N VAL A 167 7.90 -10.79 12.41
CA VAL A 167 8.28 -11.77 13.45
C VAL A 167 7.09 -12.66 13.81
N ALA A 168 5.92 -12.07 14.06
CA ALA A 168 4.72 -12.84 14.37
C ALA A 168 4.32 -13.79 13.22
N LEU A 169 4.53 -13.37 11.97
CA LEU A 169 4.19 -14.16 10.78
C LEU A 169 5.16 -15.32 10.60
N PHE A 170 6.44 -15.09 10.82
CA PHE A 170 7.44 -16.16 10.82
C PHE A 170 7.18 -17.19 11.91
N VAL A 171 6.90 -16.75 13.14
CA VAL A 171 6.53 -17.66 14.24
C VAL A 171 5.31 -18.50 13.84
N ARG A 172 4.27 -17.89 13.28
CA ARG A 172 3.13 -18.66 12.78
C ARG A 172 3.56 -19.67 11.71
N MET A 173 4.34 -19.28 10.72
CA MET A 173 4.75 -20.16 9.62
C MET A 173 5.54 -21.39 10.08
N LEU A 174 6.28 -21.27 11.19
CA LEU A 174 7.06 -22.36 11.76
C LEU A 174 6.23 -23.28 12.67
N TRP A 175 5.31 -22.73 13.46
CA TRP A 175 4.64 -23.47 14.55
C TRP A 175 3.14 -23.73 14.36
N ALA A 176 2.49 -23.10 13.38
CA ALA A 176 1.06 -23.30 13.11
C ALA A 176 0.84 -24.20 11.88
N GLU A 177 -0.40 -24.65 11.72
CA GLU A 177 -0.82 -25.38 10.53
C GLU A 177 -0.56 -24.58 9.24
N THR A 178 -0.20 -25.30 8.19
CA THR A 178 0.07 -24.72 6.87
C THR A 178 -1.09 -23.88 6.39
N LEU A 179 -0.80 -22.74 5.78
CA LEU A 179 -1.82 -21.86 5.21
C LEU A 179 -2.70 -22.64 4.20
N PRO A 180 -4.03 -22.40 4.20
CA PRO A 180 -4.92 -22.92 3.17
C PRO A 180 -4.39 -22.57 1.77
N LYS A 181 -4.53 -23.49 0.81
CA LYS A 181 -4.00 -23.32 -0.58
C LYS A 181 -4.33 -21.96 -1.22
N PRO A 182 -5.53 -21.37 -1.06
CA PRO A 182 -5.84 -20.05 -1.63
C PRO A 182 -5.01 -18.89 -1.06
N LEU A 183 -4.45 -19.04 0.15
CA LEU A 183 -3.67 -18.01 0.84
C LEU A 183 -2.16 -18.15 0.62
N LEU A 184 -1.68 -19.21 -0.04
CA LEU A 184 -0.26 -19.36 -0.34
C LEU A 184 0.28 -18.23 -1.22
N SER A 185 -0.53 -17.75 -2.17
CA SER A 185 -0.16 -16.61 -3.02
C SER A 185 0.00 -15.30 -2.25
N SER A 186 -0.59 -15.20 -1.05
CA SER A 186 -0.45 -14.01 -0.20
C SER A 186 0.97 -13.86 0.36
N LEU A 187 1.79 -14.91 0.40
CA LEU A 187 3.17 -14.84 0.87
C LEU A 187 4.03 -13.86 0.05
N PHE A 188 3.70 -13.65 -1.23
CA PHE A 188 4.39 -12.63 -2.05
C PHE A 188 4.22 -11.20 -1.51
N ILE A 189 3.19 -10.94 -0.68
CA ILE A 189 2.99 -9.63 -0.04
C ILE A 189 4.16 -9.28 0.89
N ILE A 190 4.85 -10.28 1.46
CA ILE A 190 5.99 -10.09 2.36
C ILE A 190 7.15 -9.37 1.67
N MET A 191 7.26 -9.46 0.34
CA MET A 191 8.30 -8.79 -0.45
C MET A 191 8.06 -7.28 -0.60
N ALA A 192 6.82 -6.81 -0.44
CA ALA A 192 6.47 -5.40 -0.63
C ALA A 192 7.03 -4.47 0.47
N PRO A 193 6.90 -4.75 1.78
CA PRO A 193 7.45 -3.93 2.86
C PRO A 193 8.92 -3.49 2.70
N PRO A 194 9.90 -4.40 2.47
CA PRO A 194 11.28 -3.98 2.33
C PRO A 194 11.51 -3.13 1.08
N ALA A 195 10.82 -3.45 -0.04
CA ALA A 195 10.91 -2.66 -1.26
C ALA A 195 10.38 -1.24 -1.07
N ILE A 196 9.21 -1.08 -0.44
CA ILE A 196 8.63 0.22 -0.12
C ILE A 196 9.54 0.98 0.86
N GLY A 197 10.06 0.31 1.89
CA GLY A 197 10.97 0.93 2.85
C GLY A 197 12.21 1.54 2.18
N LEU A 198 12.82 0.83 1.24
CA LEU A 198 13.95 1.36 0.48
C LEU A 198 13.55 2.56 -0.40
N VAL A 199 12.42 2.48 -1.11
CA VAL A 199 11.92 3.58 -1.95
C VAL A 199 11.62 4.82 -1.12
N SER A 200 11.03 4.65 0.06
CA SER A 200 10.75 5.71 1.01
C SER A 200 12.03 6.36 1.50
N TYR A 201 12.96 5.56 2.03
CA TYR A 201 14.23 6.04 2.56
C TYR A 201 15.03 6.85 1.53
N GLN A 202 15.09 6.39 0.27
CA GLN A 202 15.72 7.14 -0.82
C GLN A 202 15.05 8.49 -1.11
N GLY A 203 13.77 8.64 -0.79
CA GLY A 203 12.99 9.86 -1.05
C GLY A 203 13.36 11.05 -0.16
N PHE A 204 13.85 10.79 1.07
CA PHE A 204 14.17 11.83 2.05
C PHE A 204 15.60 11.75 2.61
N LYS A 205 16.44 10.83 2.12
CA LYS A 205 17.85 10.70 2.54
C LYS A 205 18.70 11.95 2.26
N ASN A 206 18.39 12.69 1.19
CA ASN A 206 19.25 13.76 0.69
C ASN A 206 19.38 14.98 1.63
N GLU A 207 18.53 15.14 2.65
CA GLU A 207 18.68 16.24 3.62
C GLU A 207 19.84 16.05 4.61
N TRP A 208 20.29 14.82 4.84
CA TRP A 208 21.33 14.52 5.84
C TRP A 208 22.73 14.43 5.25
N THR A 209 22.88 14.59 3.94
CA THR A 209 24.20 14.68 3.29
C THR A 209 24.75 16.11 3.25
N ASP A 210 23.95 17.09 3.67
CA ASP A 210 24.29 18.51 3.69
C ASP A 210 24.62 19.04 5.12
N ILE A 211 24.88 18.14 6.09
CA ILE A 211 25.38 18.42 7.45
C ILE A 211 26.73 17.72 7.63
#